data_AF-A0A662FUE5-F1
#
_entry.id   AF-A0A662FUE5-F1
#
_cell.length_a   1.000
_cell.length_b   1.000
_cell.length_c   1.000
_cell.angle_alpha   90.00
_cell.angle_beta   90.00
_cell.angle_gamma   90.00
#
_symmetry.space_group_name_H-M   'P 1'
#
loop_
_entity.id
_entity.type
_entity.pdbx_description
1 polymer ?
#
loop_
_entity_poly.entity_id
_entity_poly.type
_entity_poly.pdbx_seq_one_letter_code
_entity_poly.pdbx_strand_id
1 'polypeptide(L)'
;RKWIVERAKEILKKWSQEEAIESREIVEEVAKVLKVAQVVKYGPEQLPAGPCIDSSDTIIVVEGRADVINLLRHGYKNVIALEGATVPKTIINLSKKKNTIVFVDGDRGGEMIAKNIVTVADVDYIAVAPPNKEVEELTSKEIAKCLKNALPVEEFFEELRKKYREKMEVPVREIEIPEKVIASLHELRGTLEAIVYDKEWNEVRRIAVRDLAEYLEKCKEEVSYLVFDGIVTQRIVDLSVDKGIKIIVGARIGDMTKKVEGVAIVTFDELLSG
;
A
#
# COMPACT_ATOMS: atom_id res chain seq x y z
N ARG A 1 52.25 46.89 -9.37
CA ARG A 1 52.91 45.61 -9.02
C ARG A 1 52.12 44.78 -8.00
N LYS A 2 51.66 45.32 -6.86
CA LYS A 2 50.83 44.56 -5.88
C LYS A 2 49.55 43.95 -6.48
N TRP A 3 48.83 44.70 -7.32
CA TRP A 3 47.58 44.23 -7.94
C TRP A 3 47.75 42.98 -8.83
N ILE A 4 48.90 42.81 -9.49
CA ILE A 4 49.17 41.65 -10.35
C ILE A 4 49.35 40.39 -9.51
N VAL A 5 50.01 40.52 -8.35
CA VAL A 5 50.22 39.42 -7.41
C VAL A 5 48.92 39.02 -6.72
N GLU A 6 48.10 40.00 -6.32
CA GLU A 6 46.76 39.76 -5.77
C GLU A 6 45.87 39.00 -6.78
N ARG A 7 45.86 39.45 -8.04
CA ARG A 7 45.07 38.85 -9.11
C ARG A 7 45.54 37.43 -9.46
N ALA A 8 46.85 37.20 -9.48
CA ALA A 8 47.42 35.87 -9.69
C ALA A 8 47.03 34.90 -8.56
N LYS A 9 47.00 35.36 -7.31
CA LYS A 9 46.53 34.55 -6.17
C LYS A 9 45.06 34.19 -6.27
N GLU A 10 44.20 35.12 -6.68
CA GLU A 10 42.77 34.84 -6.89
C GLU A 10 42.55 33.80 -7.99
N ILE A 11 43.25 33.93 -9.12
CA ILE A 11 43.14 32.99 -10.25
C ILE A 11 43.59 31.60 -9.83
N LEU A 12 44.74 31.48 -9.16
CA LEU A 12 45.25 30.19 -8.66
C LEU A 12 44.31 29.56 -7.64
N LYS A 13 43.67 30.37 -6.78
CA LYS A 13 42.70 29.87 -5.80
C LYS A 13 41.43 29.35 -6.49
N LYS A 14 40.97 30.01 -7.55
CA LYS A 14 39.83 29.54 -8.35
C LYS A 14 40.16 28.24 -9.10
N TRP A 15 41.30 28.18 -9.78
CA TRP A 15 41.73 26.96 -10.49
C TRP A 15 41.94 25.78 -9.55
N SER A 16 42.55 26.00 -8.38
CA SER A 16 42.71 24.94 -7.38
C SER A 16 41.37 24.46 -6.81
N GLN A 17 40.36 25.33 -6.73
CA GLN A 17 39.01 24.95 -6.32
C GLN A 17 38.27 24.21 -7.45
N GLU A 18 38.42 24.65 -8.69
CA GLU A 18 37.84 24.03 -9.89
C GLU A 18 38.43 22.61 -10.11
N GLU A 19 39.75 22.44 -10.08
CA GLU A 19 40.42 21.12 -10.17
C GLU A 19 39.98 20.17 -9.04
N ALA A 20 39.80 20.69 -7.82
CA ALA A 20 39.33 19.90 -6.69
C ALA A 20 37.85 19.47 -6.82
N ILE A 21 37.03 20.23 -7.56
CA ILE A 21 35.64 19.88 -7.85
C ILE A 21 35.61 18.84 -8.98
N GLU A 22 36.31 19.08 -10.09
CA GLU A 22 36.38 18.14 -11.22
C GLU A 22 36.93 16.76 -10.79
N SER A 23 37.99 16.73 -9.98
CA SER A 23 38.54 15.46 -9.48
C SER A 23 37.56 14.70 -8.59
N ARG A 24 36.73 15.38 -7.79
CA ARG A 24 35.67 14.74 -7.01
C ARG A 24 34.56 14.20 -7.89
N GLU A 25 34.15 14.95 -8.91
CA GLU A 25 33.11 14.52 -9.85
C GLU A 25 33.55 13.26 -10.62
N ILE A 26 34.79 13.22 -11.11
CA ILE A 26 35.35 12.05 -11.78
C ILE A 26 35.37 10.82 -10.83
N VAL A 27 35.80 11.00 -9.59
CA VAL A 27 35.81 9.91 -8.59
C VAL A 27 34.40 9.41 -8.30
N GLU A 28 33.42 10.30 -8.21
CA GLU A 28 32.01 9.92 -8.03
C GLU A 28 31.45 9.17 -9.23
N GLU A 29 31.76 9.58 -10.46
CA GLU A 29 31.35 8.87 -11.68
C GLU A 29 31.94 7.47 -11.75
N VAL A 30 33.26 7.34 -11.50
CA VAL A 30 33.94 6.04 -11.47
C VAL A 30 33.33 5.14 -10.39
N ALA A 31 33.06 5.68 -9.19
CA ALA A 31 32.42 4.94 -8.12
C ALA A 31 31.00 4.48 -8.49
N LYS A 32 30.21 5.31 -9.17
CA LYS A 32 28.85 4.94 -9.64
C LYS A 32 28.90 3.75 -10.61
N VAL A 33 29.85 3.73 -11.55
CA VAL A 33 30.01 2.61 -12.50
C VAL A 33 30.36 1.32 -11.76
N LEU A 34 31.31 1.37 -10.82
CA LEU A 34 31.71 0.19 -10.03
C LEU A 34 30.55 -0.39 -9.20
N LYS A 35 29.60 0.45 -8.77
CA LYS A 35 28.41 0.03 -8.01
C LYS A 35 27.33 -0.61 -8.89
N VAL A 36 27.12 -0.11 -10.11
CA VAL A 36 26.23 -0.76 -11.10
C VAL A 36 26.78 -2.14 -11.48
N ALA A 37 28.10 -2.29 -11.56
CA ALA A 37 28.75 -3.58 -11.81
C ALA A 37 28.57 -4.61 -10.68
N GLN A 38 28.13 -4.20 -9.49
CA GLN A 38 27.89 -5.11 -8.36
C GLN A 38 26.51 -5.79 -8.41
N VAL A 39 25.62 -5.38 -9.32
CA VAL A 39 24.32 -6.05 -9.48
C VAL A 39 24.58 -7.45 -10.05
N VAL A 40 24.21 -8.46 -9.28
CA VAL A 40 24.29 -9.88 -9.67
C VAL A 40 22.90 -10.41 -9.98
N LYS A 41 22.85 -11.59 -10.61
CA LYS A 41 21.62 -12.36 -10.79
C LYS A 41 21.58 -13.48 -9.76
N TYR A 42 20.47 -13.58 -9.02
CA TYR A 42 20.32 -14.51 -7.91
C TYR A 42 19.19 -15.50 -8.17
N GLY A 43 19.44 -16.77 -7.82
CA GLY A 43 18.48 -17.86 -7.93
C GLY A 43 18.13 -18.29 -9.36
N PRO A 44 17.30 -19.34 -9.50
CA PRO A 44 16.85 -19.84 -10.82
C PRO A 44 16.08 -18.81 -11.64
N GLU A 45 15.41 -17.89 -10.97
CA GLU A 45 14.63 -16.79 -11.57
C GLU A 45 15.52 -15.61 -12.02
N GLN A 46 16.84 -15.68 -11.76
CA GLN A 46 17.83 -14.67 -12.17
C GLN A 46 17.51 -13.23 -11.68
N LEU A 47 16.98 -13.12 -10.45
CA LEU A 47 16.55 -11.85 -9.88
C LEU A 47 17.74 -10.89 -9.69
N PRO A 48 17.59 -9.59 -10.00
CA PRO A 48 18.61 -8.60 -9.67
C PRO A 48 18.84 -8.55 -8.17
N ALA A 49 20.10 -8.65 -7.76
CA ALA A 49 20.45 -8.66 -6.35
C ALA A 49 21.82 -8.04 -6.09
N GLY A 50 22.08 -7.74 -4.83
CA GLY A 50 23.40 -7.49 -4.32
C GLY A 50 24.18 -8.78 -4.09
N PRO A 51 25.52 -8.69 -3.95
CA PRO A 51 26.39 -9.87 -3.91
C PRO A 51 26.34 -10.64 -2.58
N CYS A 52 25.66 -10.14 -1.54
CA CYS A 52 25.74 -10.68 -0.18
C CYS A 52 24.48 -11.44 0.29
N ILE A 53 23.56 -11.82 -0.61
CA ILE A 53 22.32 -12.52 -0.24
C ILE A 53 22.56 -13.80 0.57
N ASP A 54 23.48 -14.66 0.14
CA ASP A 54 23.74 -15.92 0.83
C ASP A 54 24.38 -15.71 2.21
N SER A 55 25.34 -14.79 2.29
CA SER A 55 26.16 -14.53 3.48
C SER A 55 25.46 -13.72 4.57
N SER A 56 24.39 -13.01 4.25
CA SER A 56 23.69 -12.14 5.20
C SER A 56 22.52 -12.86 5.87
N ASP A 57 22.40 -12.72 7.19
CA ASP A 57 21.26 -13.26 7.95
C ASP A 57 19.96 -12.50 7.69
N THR A 58 20.09 -11.22 7.31
CA THR A 58 18.99 -10.34 6.91
C THR A 58 19.06 -10.04 5.42
N ILE A 59 17.92 -10.03 4.74
CA ILE A 59 17.78 -9.56 3.36
C ILE A 59 16.80 -8.41 3.25
N ILE A 60 17.03 -7.52 2.28
CA ILE A 60 16.13 -6.43 1.92
C ILE A 60 15.51 -6.76 0.57
N VAL A 61 14.19 -6.93 0.54
CA VAL A 61 13.44 -7.20 -0.68
C VAL A 61 12.84 -5.90 -1.19
N VAL A 62 13.10 -5.57 -2.46
CA VAL A 62 12.62 -4.36 -3.14
C VAL A 62 11.82 -4.71 -4.39
N GLU A 63 11.11 -3.74 -4.96
CA GLU A 63 10.24 -3.95 -6.11
C GLU A 63 11.06 -4.20 -7.39
N GLY A 64 12.02 -3.32 -7.65
CA GLY A 64 12.68 -3.20 -8.93
C GLY A 64 14.20 -3.19 -8.88
N ARG A 65 14.79 -3.33 -10.07
CA ARG A 65 16.25 -3.30 -10.26
C ARG A 65 16.86 -1.94 -9.91
N ALA A 66 16.15 -0.84 -10.12
CA ALA A 66 16.67 0.48 -9.83
C ALA A 66 16.87 0.71 -8.32
N ASP A 67 15.96 0.17 -7.51
CA ASP A 67 16.07 0.15 -6.04
C ASP A 67 17.32 -0.62 -5.60
N VAL A 68 17.57 -1.79 -6.19
CA VAL A 68 18.79 -2.59 -5.96
C VAL A 68 20.03 -1.75 -6.23
N ILE A 69 20.06 -1.04 -7.36
CA ILE A 69 21.18 -0.17 -7.72
C ILE A 69 21.34 0.96 -6.70
N ASN A 70 20.24 1.60 -6.27
CA ASN A 70 20.31 2.70 -5.31
C ASN A 70 20.79 2.23 -3.93
N LEU A 71 20.26 1.12 -3.44
CA LEU A 71 20.69 0.50 -2.18
C LEU A 71 22.15 0.06 -2.21
N LEU A 72 22.61 -0.56 -3.31
CA LEU A 72 24.03 -0.89 -3.51
C LEU A 72 24.91 0.35 -3.55
N ARG A 73 24.44 1.44 -4.18
CA ARG A 73 25.16 2.72 -4.17
C ARG A 73 25.35 3.27 -2.77
N HIS A 74 24.46 2.94 -1.85
CA HIS A 74 24.53 3.34 -0.45
C HIS A 74 25.06 2.24 0.50
N GLY A 75 25.60 1.15 -0.05
CA GLY A 75 26.36 0.14 0.69
C GLY A 75 25.55 -1.05 1.20
N TYR A 76 24.27 -1.12 0.88
CA TYR A 76 23.40 -2.26 1.24
C TYR A 76 23.58 -3.37 0.20
N LYS A 77 24.35 -4.40 0.53
CA LYS A 77 24.75 -5.49 -0.38
C LYS A 77 23.84 -6.72 -0.32
N ASN A 78 22.92 -6.75 0.62
CA ASN A 78 21.98 -7.83 0.92
C ASN A 78 20.58 -7.55 0.38
N VAL A 79 20.49 -6.83 -0.75
CA VAL A 79 19.23 -6.42 -1.38
C VAL A 79 18.89 -7.32 -2.57
N ILE A 80 17.62 -7.66 -2.77
CA ILE A 80 17.12 -8.46 -3.90
C ILE A 80 15.79 -7.91 -4.42
N ALA A 81 15.62 -7.84 -5.74
CA ALA A 81 14.38 -7.35 -6.37
C ALA A 81 13.37 -8.48 -6.61
N LEU A 82 12.08 -8.13 -6.59
CA LEU A 82 10.98 -9.00 -6.99
C LEU A 82 10.85 -9.15 -8.51
N GLU A 83 11.04 -8.06 -9.26
CA GLU A 83 10.80 -7.96 -10.71
C GLU A 83 9.42 -8.48 -11.15
N GLY A 84 8.40 -7.63 -10.99
CA GLY A 84 7.04 -7.88 -11.48
C GLY A 84 6.02 -8.13 -10.37
N ALA A 85 4.77 -8.42 -10.77
CA ALA A 85 3.64 -8.48 -9.85
C ALA A 85 3.51 -9.81 -9.07
N THR A 86 4.17 -10.88 -9.53
CA THR A 86 4.10 -12.20 -8.87
C THR A 86 5.35 -12.41 -8.04
N VAL A 87 5.17 -12.84 -6.79
CA VAL A 87 6.29 -13.07 -5.86
C VAL A 87 7.08 -14.32 -6.31
N PRO A 88 8.38 -14.20 -6.64
CA PRO A 88 9.21 -15.32 -7.09
C PRO A 88 9.41 -16.38 -6.01
N LYS A 89 9.57 -17.65 -6.42
CA LYS A 89 9.82 -18.77 -5.47
C LYS A 89 11.13 -18.61 -4.72
N THR A 90 12.11 -17.96 -5.35
CA THR A 90 13.39 -17.63 -4.73
C THR A 90 13.20 -16.79 -3.48
N ILE A 91 12.32 -15.78 -3.52
CA ILE A 91 12.02 -14.90 -2.38
C ILE A 91 11.31 -15.68 -1.26
N ILE A 92 10.28 -16.46 -1.61
CA ILE A 92 9.54 -17.29 -0.64
C ILE A 92 10.46 -18.28 0.10
N ASN A 93 11.46 -18.83 -0.60
CA ASN A 93 12.40 -19.77 0.01
C ASN A 93 13.48 -19.09 0.86
N LEU A 94 13.89 -17.88 0.47
CA LEU A 94 14.83 -17.08 1.25
C LEU A 94 14.19 -16.61 2.55
N SER A 95 12.94 -16.17 2.48
CA SER A 95 12.24 -15.57 3.63
C SER A 95 12.05 -16.56 4.80
N LYS A 96 11.89 -17.84 4.49
CA LYS A 96 11.86 -18.93 5.49
C LYS A 96 13.15 -19.14 6.27
N LYS A 97 14.27 -18.61 5.77
CA LYS A 97 15.63 -18.91 6.29
C LYS A 97 16.34 -17.68 6.84
N LYS A 98 15.85 -16.48 6.52
CA LYS A 98 16.54 -15.22 6.73
C LYS A 98 15.54 -14.19 7.23
N ASN A 99 16.01 -13.28 8.08
CA ASN A 99 15.20 -12.14 8.49
C ASN A 99 14.94 -11.25 7.26
N THR A 100 13.68 -10.98 6.96
CA THR A 100 13.24 -10.39 5.70
C THR A 100 12.61 -9.04 5.93
N ILE A 101 13.23 -8.01 5.35
CA ILE A 101 12.70 -6.64 5.33
C ILE A 101 12.19 -6.36 3.93
N VAL A 102 10.91 -6.04 3.78
CA VAL A 102 10.36 -5.56 2.52
C VAL A 102 10.44 -4.04 2.50
N PHE A 103 11.14 -3.47 1.52
CA PHE A 103 11.28 -2.03 1.36
C PHE A 103 10.56 -1.57 0.10
N VAL A 104 9.44 -0.88 0.29
CA VAL A 104 8.52 -0.45 -0.77
C VAL A 104 8.47 1.06 -0.92
N ASP A 105 7.95 1.49 -2.07
CA ASP A 105 7.73 2.89 -2.38
C ASP A 105 6.67 3.53 -1.48
N GLY A 106 6.73 4.86 -1.38
CA GLY A 106 5.87 5.67 -0.52
C GLY A 106 4.49 5.96 -1.12
N ASP A 107 3.98 5.05 -1.94
CA ASP A 107 2.76 5.21 -2.73
C ASP A 107 1.77 4.05 -2.54
N ARG A 108 0.68 4.02 -3.31
CA ARG A 108 -0.31 2.93 -3.21
C ARG A 108 0.18 1.63 -3.86
N GLY A 109 1.07 1.71 -4.85
CA GLY A 109 1.66 0.54 -5.50
C GLY A 109 2.52 -0.25 -4.51
N GLY A 110 3.38 0.45 -3.78
CA GLY A 110 4.22 -0.14 -2.73
C GLY A 110 3.41 -0.78 -1.61
N GLU A 111 2.31 -0.14 -1.18
CA GLU A 111 1.39 -0.75 -0.21
C GLU A 111 0.75 -2.06 -0.73
N MET A 112 0.41 -2.13 -2.02
CA MET A 112 -0.13 -3.35 -2.63
C MET A 112 0.92 -4.46 -2.73
N ILE A 113 2.16 -4.11 -3.05
CA ILE A 113 3.27 -5.08 -3.12
C ILE A 113 3.56 -5.65 -1.74
N ALA A 114 3.60 -4.80 -0.70
CA ALA A 114 3.72 -5.24 0.69
C ALA A 114 2.58 -6.20 1.09
N LYS A 115 1.33 -5.89 0.73
CA LYS A 115 0.17 -6.79 0.95
C LYS A 115 0.35 -8.15 0.26
N ASN A 116 0.79 -8.14 -0.99
CA ASN A 116 0.93 -9.35 -1.80
C ASN A 116 2.03 -10.26 -1.26
N ILE A 117 3.22 -9.71 -0.98
CA ILE A 117 4.36 -10.50 -0.51
C ILE A 117 4.12 -11.14 0.86
N VAL A 118 3.54 -10.40 1.82
CA VAL A 118 3.22 -10.94 3.14
C VAL A 118 2.23 -12.11 3.06
N THR A 119 1.37 -12.15 2.04
CA THR A 119 0.38 -13.24 1.90
C THR A 119 1.05 -14.58 1.59
N VAL A 120 2.24 -14.58 0.99
CA VAL A 120 2.88 -15.79 0.46
C VAL A 120 4.30 -16.04 0.98
N ALA A 121 4.91 -15.08 1.67
CA ALA A 121 6.27 -15.14 2.17
C ALA A 121 6.35 -14.67 3.64
N ASP A 122 7.23 -15.31 4.42
CA ASP A 122 7.51 -14.96 5.81
C ASP A 122 8.30 -13.63 5.90
N VAL A 123 7.60 -12.51 6.01
CA VAL A 123 8.20 -11.17 6.13
C VAL A 123 8.21 -10.74 7.60
N ASP A 124 9.33 -10.23 8.08
CA ASP A 124 9.47 -9.77 9.47
C ASP A 124 9.17 -8.28 9.60
N TYR A 125 9.67 -7.47 8.67
CA TYR A 125 9.55 -6.01 8.72
C TYR A 125 9.20 -5.39 7.37
N ILE A 126 8.52 -4.25 7.41
CA ILE A 126 8.21 -3.42 6.26
C ILE A 126 8.82 -2.03 6.47
N ALA A 127 9.72 -1.65 5.58
CA ALA A 127 10.20 -0.29 5.43
C ALA A 127 9.42 0.39 4.30
N VAL A 128 9.06 1.66 4.49
CA VAL A 128 8.32 2.43 3.49
C VAL A 128 9.09 3.70 3.19
N ALA A 129 9.24 4.03 1.91
CA ALA A 129 9.81 5.30 1.50
C ALA A 129 8.91 6.47 1.96
N PRO A 130 9.44 7.70 2.08
CA PRO A 130 8.61 8.88 2.37
C PRO A 130 7.46 9.03 1.35
N PRO A 131 6.33 9.66 1.73
CA PRO A 131 5.17 9.79 0.85
C PRO A 131 5.52 10.35 -0.53
N ASN A 132 5.04 9.67 -1.58
CA ASN A 132 5.28 10.00 -3.00
C ASN A 132 6.77 10.00 -3.41
N LYS A 133 7.62 9.23 -2.72
CA LYS A 133 8.99 8.95 -3.15
C LYS A 133 9.15 7.47 -3.47
N GLU A 134 9.98 7.21 -4.47
CA GLU A 134 10.42 5.88 -4.87
C GLU A 134 11.75 5.54 -4.20
N VAL A 135 11.99 4.26 -3.92
CA VAL A 135 13.23 3.78 -3.28
C VAL A 135 14.45 4.11 -4.15
N GLU A 136 14.30 4.12 -5.48
CA GLU A 136 15.36 4.48 -6.43
C GLU A 136 15.88 5.93 -6.29
N GLU A 137 15.08 6.84 -5.71
CA GLU A 137 15.41 8.27 -5.57
C GLU A 137 15.95 8.65 -4.18
N LEU A 138 15.92 7.72 -3.22
CA LEU A 138 16.23 8.04 -1.83
C LEU A 138 17.72 8.33 -1.60
N THR A 139 17.99 9.32 -0.75
CA THR A 139 19.35 9.59 -0.27
C THR A 139 19.78 8.58 0.79
N SER A 140 21.10 8.46 1.01
CA SER A 140 21.69 7.64 2.09
C SER A 140 21.02 7.85 3.46
N LYS A 141 20.71 9.11 3.81
CA LYS A 141 20.07 9.45 5.10
C LYS A 141 18.62 8.98 5.16
N GLU A 142 17.89 9.07 4.05
CA GLU A 142 16.49 8.64 3.96
C GLU A 142 16.40 7.11 4.03
N ILE A 143 17.23 6.39 3.26
CA ILE A 143 17.32 4.93 3.32
C ILE A 143 17.60 4.44 4.74
N ALA A 144 18.62 5.00 5.39
CA ALA A 144 18.97 4.62 6.76
C ALA A 144 17.83 4.90 7.75
N LYS A 145 17.09 6.00 7.55
CA LYS A 145 15.93 6.34 8.38
C LYS A 145 14.77 5.35 8.16
N CYS A 146 14.45 5.03 6.91
CA CYS A 146 13.39 4.08 6.56
C CYS A 146 13.69 2.68 7.12
N LEU A 147 14.91 2.17 6.93
CA LEU A 147 15.30 0.85 7.44
C LEU A 147 15.35 0.81 8.98
N LYS A 148 15.81 1.89 9.62
CA LYS A 148 15.82 1.98 11.09
C LYS A 148 14.41 2.00 11.68
N ASN A 149 13.47 2.60 10.97
CA ASN A 149 12.07 2.71 11.39
C ASN A 149 11.18 1.66 10.70
N ALA A 150 11.76 0.59 10.17
CA ALA A 150 10.99 -0.49 9.57
C ALA A 150 10.06 -1.08 10.63
N LEU A 151 8.79 -1.22 10.29
CA LEU A 151 7.76 -1.68 11.21
C LEU A 151 7.62 -3.19 11.12
N PRO A 152 7.40 -3.90 12.23
CA PRO A 152 6.89 -5.27 12.18
C PRO A 152 5.63 -5.35 11.31
N VAL A 153 5.45 -6.47 10.63
CA VAL A 153 4.34 -6.65 9.68
C VAL A 153 2.98 -6.37 10.31
N GLU A 154 2.75 -6.83 11.54
CA GLU A 154 1.50 -6.61 12.27
C GLU A 154 1.23 -5.13 12.50
N GLU A 155 2.24 -4.39 12.99
CA GLU A 155 2.17 -2.95 13.26
C GLU A 155 1.94 -2.15 11.97
N PHE A 156 2.63 -2.51 10.88
CA PHE A 156 2.42 -1.88 9.58
C PHE A 156 0.96 -1.99 9.12
N PHE A 157 0.34 -3.16 9.24
CA PHE A 157 -1.07 -3.33 8.86
C PHE A 157 -2.03 -2.62 9.81
N GLU A 158 -1.70 -2.47 11.09
CA GLU A 158 -2.46 -1.62 12.01
C GLU A 158 -2.41 -0.15 11.62
N GLU A 159 -1.23 0.38 11.28
CA GLU A 159 -1.07 1.75 10.81
C GLU A 159 -1.79 1.98 9.48
N LEU A 160 -1.69 1.05 8.52
CA LEU A 160 -2.46 1.14 7.28
C LEU A 160 -3.96 1.15 7.57
N ARG A 161 -4.46 0.26 8.43
CA ARG A 161 -5.87 0.24 8.82
C ARG A 161 -6.31 1.56 9.44
N LYS A 162 -5.47 2.17 10.29
CA LYS A 162 -5.72 3.48 10.89
C LYS A 162 -5.71 4.61 9.85
N LYS A 163 -4.69 4.66 8.98
CA LYS A 163 -4.56 5.62 7.87
C LYS A 163 -5.74 5.54 6.91
N TYR A 164 -6.18 4.34 6.56
CA TYR A 164 -7.37 4.14 5.73
C TYR A 164 -8.64 4.50 6.48
N ARG A 165 -8.76 4.20 7.78
CA ARG A 165 -9.90 4.63 8.62
C ARG A 165 -9.98 6.16 8.71
N GLU A 166 -8.86 6.85 8.90
CA GLU A 166 -8.76 8.32 8.99
C GLU A 166 -8.99 8.99 7.62
N LYS A 167 -8.49 8.41 6.52
CA LYS A 167 -8.84 8.86 5.16
C LYS A 167 -10.28 8.54 4.79
N MET A 168 -10.87 7.53 5.42
CA MET A 168 -12.29 7.19 5.37
C MET A 168 -13.11 7.96 6.41
N GLU A 169 -12.53 8.87 7.20
CA GLU A 169 -13.28 9.91 7.91
C GLU A 169 -13.71 11.02 6.92
N VAL A 170 -14.38 10.63 5.84
CA VAL A 170 -15.68 11.25 5.60
C VAL A 170 -16.54 10.68 6.73
N PRO A 171 -17.11 11.49 7.63
CA PRO A 171 -17.72 10.98 8.83
C PRO A 171 -18.85 10.00 8.47
N VAL A 172 -18.62 8.70 8.66
CA VAL A 172 -19.73 7.74 8.90
C VAL A 172 -20.43 8.08 10.23
N ARG A 173 -19.91 9.06 10.99
CA ARG A 173 -20.54 9.67 12.17
C ARG A 173 -21.58 10.76 11.86
N GLU A 174 -21.87 11.10 10.60
CA GLU A 174 -22.93 12.07 10.26
C GLU A 174 -23.79 11.68 9.04
N ILE A 175 -23.84 10.40 8.65
CA ILE A 175 -25.03 9.96 7.92
C ILE A 175 -26.04 9.58 8.98
N GLU A 176 -26.77 10.60 9.50
CA GLU A 176 -28.01 10.36 10.22
C GLU A 176 -28.90 9.53 9.30
N ILE A 177 -29.00 8.23 9.60
CA ILE A 177 -29.98 7.37 8.95
C ILE A 177 -31.33 7.97 9.33
N PRO A 178 -32.12 8.49 8.36
CA PRO A 178 -33.35 9.18 8.69
C PRO A 178 -34.28 8.28 9.50
N GLU A 179 -35.06 8.85 10.42
CA GLU A 179 -36.03 8.07 11.23
C GLU A 179 -36.96 7.21 10.36
N LYS A 180 -37.32 7.68 9.16
CA LYS A 180 -38.09 6.90 8.17
C LYS A 180 -37.45 5.56 7.82
N VAL A 181 -36.12 5.50 7.76
CA VAL A 181 -35.37 4.28 7.46
C VAL A 181 -35.30 3.39 8.69
N ILE A 182 -35.11 3.96 9.88
CA ILE A 182 -35.14 3.20 11.15
C ILE A 182 -36.53 2.57 11.39
N ALA A 183 -37.60 3.30 11.08
CA ALA A 183 -38.96 2.78 11.10
C ALA A 183 -39.11 1.60 10.12
N SER A 184 -38.57 1.73 8.91
CA SER A 184 -38.59 0.64 7.92
C SER A 184 -37.83 -0.62 8.36
N LEU A 185 -36.84 -0.52 9.26
CA LEU A 185 -36.16 -1.70 9.82
C LEU A 185 -37.10 -2.60 10.62
N HIS A 186 -38.05 -2.00 11.35
CA HIS A 186 -39.04 -2.74 12.12
C HIS A 186 -40.03 -3.47 11.20
N GLU A 187 -40.37 -2.85 10.07
CA GLU A 187 -41.26 -3.43 9.06
C GLU A 187 -40.58 -4.52 8.24
N LEU A 188 -39.28 -4.39 7.99
CA LEU A 188 -38.50 -5.36 7.20
C LEU A 188 -38.13 -6.61 8.00
N ARG A 189 -38.02 -6.52 9.33
CA ARG A 189 -37.60 -7.67 10.15
C ARG A 189 -38.59 -8.84 10.02
N GLY A 190 -38.11 -9.95 9.48
CA GLY A 190 -38.90 -11.17 9.24
C GLY A 190 -39.61 -11.22 7.89
N THR A 191 -39.43 -10.23 7.01
CA THR A 191 -40.06 -10.20 5.68
C THR A 191 -39.16 -10.75 4.58
N LEU A 192 -37.85 -10.86 4.81
CA LEU A 192 -36.85 -11.22 3.79
C LEU A 192 -36.90 -10.28 2.56
N GLU A 193 -37.23 -9.02 2.79
CA GLU A 193 -37.23 -7.96 1.77
C GLU A 193 -36.01 -7.05 1.90
N ALA A 194 -35.69 -6.37 0.79
CA ALA A 194 -34.64 -5.39 0.65
C ALA A 194 -35.21 -4.09 0.09
N ILE A 195 -34.76 -2.96 0.60
CA ILE A 195 -35.03 -1.62 0.09
C ILE A 195 -33.72 -0.99 -0.34
N VAL A 196 -33.72 -0.48 -1.56
CA VAL A 196 -32.59 0.22 -2.18
C VAL A 196 -32.91 1.71 -2.23
N TYR A 197 -31.96 2.52 -1.80
CA TYR A 197 -32.13 3.97 -1.68
C TYR A 197 -31.12 4.73 -2.55
N ASP A 198 -31.54 5.91 -2.99
CA ASP A 198 -30.67 6.90 -3.64
C ASP A 198 -29.83 7.68 -2.61
N LYS A 199 -29.06 8.67 -3.08
CA LYS A 199 -28.22 9.54 -2.24
C LYS A 199 -29.00 10.38 -1.20
N GLU A 200 -30.31 10.57 -1.42
CA GLU A 200 -31.23 11.38 -0.60
C GLU A 200 -32.13 10.53 0.32
N TRP A 201 -31.86 9.21 0.42
CA TRP A 201 -32.67 8.25 1.17
C TRP A 201 -34.11 8.10 0.64
N ASN A 202 -34.34 8.35 -0.65
CA ASN A 202 -35.61 8.00 -1.28
C ASN A 202 -35.59 6.53 -1.71
N GLU A 203 -36.71 5.83 -1.51
CA GLU A 203 -36.83 4.44 -1.96
C GLU A 203 -36.80 4.39 -3.49
N VAL A 204 -35.74 3.82 -4.04
CA VAL A 204 -35.63 3.54 -5.48
C VAL A 204 -36.41 2.27 -5.79
N ARG A 205 -36.26 1.25 -4.94
CA ARG A 205 -36.95 -0.03 -5.13
C ARG A 205 -37.05 -0.84 -3.85
N ARG A 206 -38.15 -1.59 -3.71
CA ARG A 206 -38.30 -2.69 -2.75
C ARG A 206 -38.34 -4.02 -3.51
N ILE A 207 -37.51 -4.99 -3.10
CA ILE A 207 -37.35 -6.30 -3.76
C ILE A 207 -37.16 -7.42 -2.72
N ALA A 208 -37.43 -8.67 -3.08
CA ALA A 208 -37.12 -9.79 -2.20
C ALA A 208 -35.61 -10.02 -2.13
N VAL A 209 -35.09 -10.39 -0.96
CA VAL A 209 -33.65 -10.61 -0.72
C VAL A 209 -33.05 -11.67 -1.66
N ARG A 210 -33.84 -12.69 -2.03
CA ARG A 210 -33.42 -13.72 -2.99
C ARG A 210 -33.07 -13.16 -4.38
N ASP A 211 -33.70 -12.04 -4.75
CA ASP A 211 -33.56 -11.39 -6.06
C ASP A 211 -32.57 -10.22 -6.01
N LEU A 212 -32.05 -9.88 -4.80
CA LEU A 212 -31.18 -8.73 -4.56
C LEU A 212 -29.86 -8.81 -5.34
N ALA A 213 -29.22 -9.98 -5.39
CA ALA A 213 -27.96 -10.13 -6.12
C ALA A 213 -28.15 -9.90 -7.64
N GLU A 214 -29.22 -10.45 -8.22
CA GLU A 214 -29.52 -10.26 -9.64
C GLU A 214 -29.87 -8.79 -9.94
N TYR A 215 -30.62 -8.14 -9.06
CA TYR A 215 -30.90 -6.72 -9.18
C TYR A 215 -29.61 -5.90 -9.12
N LEU A 216 -28.75 -6.12 -8.12
CA LEU A 216 -27.49 -5.41 -8.00
C LEU A 216 -26.57 -5.67 -9.19
N GLU A 217 -26.59 -6.83 -9.84
CA GLU A 217 -25.81 -7.05 -11.07
C GLU A 217 -26.35 -6.21 -12.25
N LYS A 218 -27.69 -6.21 -12.44
CA LYS A 218 -28.36 -5.63 -13.63
C LYS A 218 -28.77 -4.17 -13.49
N CYS A 219 -28.77 -3.62 -12.28
CA CYS A 219 -29.26 -2.28 -12.00
C CYS A 219 -28.43 -1.21 -12.74
N LYS A 220 -29.14 -0.29 -13.40
CA LYS A 220 -28.58 0.90 -14.07
C LYS A 220 -28.92 2.21 -13.33
N GLU A 221 -29.75 2.12 -12.30
CA GLU A 221 -30.19 3.25 -11.48
C GLU A 221 -29.03 3.66 -10.55
N GLU A 222 -28.89 4.96 -10.28
CA GLU A 222 -27.92 5.45 -9.28
C GLU A 222 -28.44 5.11 -7.88
N VAL A 223 -27.76 4.21 -7.19
CA VAL A 223 -28.11 3.75 -5.85
C VAL A 223 -26.97 4.03 -4.89
N SER A 224 -27.27 4.40 -3.65
CA SER A 224 -26.27 4.81 -2.65
C SER A 224 -26.37 4.06 -1.33
N TYR A 225 -27.56 3.56 -0.96
CA TYR A 225 -27.73 2.83 0.30
C TYR A 225 -28.62 1.60 0.10
N LEU A 226 -28.36 0.56 0.89
CA LEU A 226 -29.07 -0.72 0.83
C LEU A 226 -29.46 -1.14 2.25
N VAL A 227 -30.74 -1.51 2.44
CA VAL A 227 -31.26 -2.03 3.71
C VAL A 227 -32.00 -3.33 3.42
N PHE A 228 -31.68 -4.42 4.11
CA PHE A 228 -32.39 -5.69 3.86
C PHE A 228 -32.41 -6.67 5.03
N ASP A 229 -33.49 -7.44 5.12
CA ASP A 229 -33.68 -8.48 6.11
C ASP A 229 -33.01 -9.79 5.68
N GLY A 230 -31.69 -9.85 5.81
CA GLY A 230 -30.91 -11.01 5.43
C GLY A 230 -29.49 -11.01 5.97
N ILE A 231 -28.75 -12.06 5.62
CA ILE A 231 -27.34 -12.20 5.97
C ILE A 231 -26.50 -11.40 4.97
N VAL A 232 -25.68 -10.48 5.46
CA VAL A 232 -24.68 -9.78 4.66
C VAL A 232 -23.56 -10.76 4.32
N THR A 233 -23.48 -11.15 3.04
CA THR A 233 -22.47 -12.09 2.50
C THR A 233 -21.44 -11.34 1.66
N GLN A 234 -20.26 -11.93 1.46
CA GLN A 234 -19.18 -11.36 0.64
C GLN A 234 -19.68 -10.98 -0.77
N ARG A 235 -20.52 -11.82 -1.38
CA ARG A 235 -21.10 -11.56 -2.71
C ARG A 235 -21.93 -10.27 -2.75
N ILE A 236 -22.77 -10.02 -1.74
CA ILE A 236 -23.57 -8.79 -1.67
C ILE A 236 -22.68 -7.58 -1.48
N VAL A 237 -21.62 -7.71 -0.68
CA VAL A 237 -20.67 -6.62 -0.43
C VAL A 237 -19.90 -6.26 -1.70
N ASP A 238 -19.38 -7.25 -2.43
CA ASP A 238 -18.65 -7.04 -3.68
C ASP A 238 -19.54 -6.34 -4.73
N LEU A 239 -20.77 -6.84 -4.92
CA LEU A 239 -21.76 -6.22 -5.82
C LEU A 239 -22.13 -4.79 -5.40
N SER A 240 -22.15 -4.52 -4.09
CA SER A 240 -22.47 -3.19 -3.58
C SER A 240 -21.35 -2.19 -3.86
N VAL A 241 -20.09 -2.62 -3.73
CA VAL A 241 -18.92 -1.79 -4.06
C VAL A 241 -18.90 -1.46 -5.56
N ASP A 242 -19.14 -2.44 -6.42
CA ASP A 242 -19.21 -2.24 -7.88
C ASP A 242 -20.28 -1.21 -8.29
N LYS A 243 -21.36 -1.10 -7.51
CA LYS A 243 -22.43 -0.12 -7.71
C LYS A 243 -22.23 1.21 -7.00
N GLY A 244 -21.16 1.37 -6.21
CA GLY A 244 -20.92 2.59 -5.45
C GLY A 244 -21.87 2.78 -4.26
N ILE A 245 -22.47 1.70 -3.76
CA ILE A 245 -23.26 1.73 -2.52
C ILE A 245 -22.30 2.04 -1.35
N LYS A 246 -22.70 3.01 -0.53
CA LYS A 246 -21.90 3.54 0.57
C LYS A 246 -22.22 2.87 1.90
N ILE A 247 -23.48 2.48 2.11
CA ILE A 247 -23.95 1.84 3.35
C ILE A 247 -24.81 0.62 3.02
N ILE A 248 -24.54 -0.48 3.70
CA ILE A 248 -25.35 -1.68 3.74
C ILE A 248 -25.84 -1.89 5.17
N VAL A 249 -27.15 -1.96 5.35
CA VAL A 249 -27.80 -2.30 6.61
C VAL A 249 -28.43 -3.68 6.47
N GLY A 250 -27.92 -4.67 7.21
CA GLY A 250 -28.40 -6.05 7.16
C GLY A 250 -28.95 -6.55 8.49
N ALA A 251 -29.74 -7.61 8.48
CA ALA A 251 -30.20 -8.24 9.71
C ALA A 251 -29.03 -8.81 10.52
N ARG A 252 -28.07 -9.48 9.85
CA ARG A 252 -26.87 -10.07 10.46
C ARG A 252 -25.70 -10.09 9.48
N ILE A 253 -24.47 -10.14 10.00
CA ILE A 253 -23.25 -10.31 9.20
C ILE A 253 -22.89 -11.79 9.14
N GLY A 254 -22.64 -12.32 7.95
CA GLY A 254 -22.19 -13.70 7.74
C GLY A 254 -20.68 -13.88 7.88
N ASP A 255 -20.18 -15.10 7.64
CA ASP A 255 -18.74 -15.37 7.61
C ASP A 255 -18.07 -14.64 6.42
N MET A 256 -17.36 -13.57 6.74
CA MET A 256 -16.67 -12.71 5.78
C MET A 256 -15.16 -13.03 5.81
N THR A 257 -14.65 -13.63 4.73
CA THR A 257 -13.23 -13.99 4.61
C THR A 257 -12.33 -12.83 4.18
N LYS A 258 -12.90 -11.70 3.72
CA LYS A 258 -12.17 -10.49 3.30
C LYS A 258 -12.82 -9.23 3.88
N LYS A 259 -11.99 -8.29 4.36
CA LYS A 259 -12.46 -6.92 4.65
C LYS A 259 -12.52 -6.16 3.34
N VAL A 260 -13.71 -5.66 2.99
CA VAL A 260 -13.93 -4.95 1.73
C VAL A 260 -13.80 -3.44 1.96
N GLU A 261 -12.97 -2.79 1.15
CA GLU A 261 -12.75 -1.35 1.17
C GLU A 261 -13.87 -0.65 0.36
N GLY A 262 -14.54 0.37 0.91
CA GLY A 262 -15.45 1.25 0.14
C GLY A 262 -16.94 1.22 0.52
N VAL A 263 -17.39 0.29 1.37
CA VAL A 263 -18.78 0.23 1.86
C VAL A 263 -18.83 0.04 3.38
N ALA A 264 -19.68 0.80 4.06
CA ALA A 264 -19.96 0.63 5.48
C ALA A 264 -21.03 -0.46 5.67
N ILE A 265 -20.81 -1.39 6.60
CA ILE A 265 -21.77 -2.45 6.92
C ILE A 265 -22.26 -2.20 8.35
N VAL A 266 -23.57 -2.14 8.51
CA VAL A 266 -24.24 -1.94 9.81
C VAL A 266 -25.31 -3.01 9.97
N THR A 267 -25.55 -3.44 11.21
CA THR A 267 -26.63 -4.40 11.51
C THR A 267 -27.89 -3.71 12.04
N PHE A 268 -29.04 -4.39 11.93
CA PHE A 268 -30.29 -3.93 12.54
C PHE A 268 -30.11 -3.72 14.04
N ASP A 269 -29.43 -4.65 14.72
CA ASP A 269 -29.24 -4.56 16.17
C ASP A 269 -28.36 -3.36 16.54
N GLU A 270 -27.32 -3.03 15.78
CA GLU A 270 -26.49 -1.83 16.02
C GLU A 270 -27.27 -0.52 15.88
N LEU A 271 -28.26 -0.45 14.98
CA LEU A 271 -29.09 0.75 14.78
C LEU A 271 -30.29 0.84 15.73
N LEU A 272 -30.78 -0.30 16.22
CA LEU A 272 -31.93 -0.37 17.14
C LEU A 272 -31.51 -0.34 18.62
N SER A 273 -30.22 -0.53 18.92
CA SER A 273 -29.67 -0.53 20.29
C SER A 273 -29.07 0.80 20.72
N GLY A 274 -29.02 1.80 19.82
CA GLY A 274 -28.61 3.19 20.11
C GLY A 274 -29.82 4.09 20.30
#